data_AF-A0A949MJ31-F1
#
_entry.id   AF-A0A949MJ31-F1
#
_cell.length_a   1.000
_cell.length_b   1.000
_cell.length_c   1.000
_cell.angle_alpha   90.00
_cell.angle_beta   90.00
_cell.angle_gamma   90.00
#
_symmetry.space_group_name_H-M   'P 1'
#
loop_
_entity.id
_entity.type
_entity.pdbx_description
1 polymer ?
#
loop_
_entity_poly.entity_id
_entity_poly.type
_entity_poly.pdbx_seq_one_letter_code
_entity_poly.pdbx_strand_id
1 'polypeptide(L)'
;SLYTAFAPADNPRVALAVIVENAGFGAQAAAPIARRVFDYLLLGKMPTDAEIAAMNGGKLPQHLAALDGPPKPVDAAATAGKGLPVAVQQPATAVAASAQSAPKD
;
A
#
# COMPACT_ATOMS: atom_id res chain seq x y z
N SER A 1 1.71 2.88 -11.14
CA SER A 1 1.88 3.71 -9.92
C SER A 1 2.02 2.78 -8.72
N LEU A 2 3.06 2.95 -7.90
CA LEU A 2 3.33 2.14 -6.70
C LEU A 2 3.46 3.08 -5.48
N TYR A 3 2.90 2.67 -4.35
CA TYR A 3 3.08 3.32 -3.06
C TYR A 3 3.13 2.27 -1.94
N THR A 4 4.14 2.37 -1.07
CA THR A 4 4.28 1.51 0.11
C THR A 4 4.33 2.38 1.35
N ALA A 5 3.71 1.92 2.44
CA ALA A 5 3.68 2.65 3.70
C ALA A 5 3.39 1.71 4.87
N PHE A 6 3.74 2.14 6.07
CA PHE A 6 3.35 1.50 7.32
C PHE A 6 2.82 2.53 8.30
N ALA A 7 1.99 2.09 9.24
CA ALA A 7 1.41 2.97 10.25
C ALA A 7 1.01 2.24 11.54
N PRO A 8 0.92 2.93 12.69
CA PRO A 8 1.45 4.29 12.97
C PRO A 8 2.97 4.43 12.78
N ALA A 9 3.50 5.66 12.69
CA ALA A 9 4.93 5.88 12.46
C ALA A 9 5.80 5.42 13.64
N ASP A 10 5.39 5.76 14.86
CA ASP A 10 6.17 5.50 16.08
C ASP A 10 6.08 4.03 16.54
N ASN A 11 4.95 3.38 16.28
CA ASN A 11 4.74 1.97 16.59
C ASN A 11 3.97 1.28 15.45
N PRO A 12 4.66 0.85 14.38
CA PRO A 12 4.03 0.28 13.20
C PRO A 12 3.26 -1.01 13.52
N ARG A 13 1.98 -1.05 13.13
CA ARG A 13 1.11 -2.22 13.31
C ARG A 13 0.66 -2.84 11.99
N VAL A 14 0.68 -2.06 10.91
CA VAL A 14 0.26 -2.47 9.57
C VAL A 14 1.25 -1.94 8.54
N ALA A 15 1.61 -2.78 7.58
CA ALA A 15 2.30 -2.39 6.35
C ALA A 15 1.37 -2.63 5.14
N LEU A 16 1.43 -1.73 4.16
CA LEU A 16 0.56 -1.70 2.99
C LEU A 16 1.39 -1.42 1.73
N ALA A 17 1.14 -2.18 0.67
CA ALA A 17 1.64 -1.90 -0.67
C ALA A 17 0.44 -1.75 -1.63
N VAL A 18 0.39 -0.64 -2.36
CA VAL A 18 -0.68 -0.31 -3.31
C VAL A 18 -0.07 -0.17 -4.70
N ILE A 19 -0.60 -0.93 -5.65
CA ILE A 19 -0.27 -0.81 -7.07
C ILE A 19 -1.53 -0.34 -7.79
N VAL A 20 -1.39 0.74 -8.56
CA VAL A 20 -2.43 1.24 -9.47
C VAL A 20 -1.84 1.27 -10.88
N GLU A 21 -2.41 0.46 -11.76
CA GLU A 21 -1.97 0.35 -13.15
C GLU A 21 -2.32 1.63 -13.93
N ASN A 22 -1.43 2.04 -14.84
CA ASN A 22 -1.63 3.16 -15.76
C ASN A 22 -1.97 4.53 -15.11
N ALA A 23 -1.78 4.69 -13.80
CA ALA A 23 -2.21 5.87 -13.04
C ALA A 23 -1.12 6.94 -12.82
N GLY A 24 -0.01 6.92 -13.59
CA GLY A 24 1.08 7.88 -13.41
C GLY A 24 1.83 7.72 -12.09
N PHE A 25 2.00 8.82 -11.34
CA PHE A 25 2.89 8.92 -10.17
C PHE A 25 2.29 8.38 -8.86
N GLY A 26 3.12 7.66 -8.08
CA GLY A 26 2.79 7.04 -6.79
C GLY A 26 2.11 7.98 -5.79
N ALA A 27 2.75 9.13 -5.56
CA ALA A 27 2.32 10.10 -4.56
C ALA A 27 0.96 10.77 -4.90
N GLN A 28 0.60 10.84 -6.18
CA GLN A 28 -0.64 11.50 -6.61
C GLN A 28 -1.80 10.51 -6.77
N ALA A 29 -1.53 9.29 -7.23
CA ALA A 29 -2.56 8.30 -7.48
C ALA A 29 -2.71 7.27 -6.34
N ALA A 30 -1.64 6.59 -5.96
CA ALA A 30 -1.69 5.46 -5.02
C ALA A 30 -1.68 5.92 -3.54
N ALA A 31 -1.00 7.03 -3.22
CA ALA A 31 -0.92 7.51 -1.83
C ALA A 31 -2.27 7.94 -1.23
N PRO A 32 -3.16 8.66 -1.95
CA PRO A 32 -4.50 8.96 -1.44
C PRO A 32 -5.33 7.71 -1.13
N ILE A 33 -5.17 6.63 -1.91
CA ILE A 33 -5.84 5.34 -1.67
C ILE A 33 -5.29 4.71 -0.38
N ALA A 34 -3.95 4.65 -0.24
CA ALA A 34 -3.30 4.12 0.95
C ALA A 34 -3.74 4.85 2.22
N ARG A 35 -3.93 6.18 2.16
CA ARG A 35 -4.44 6.96 3.28
C ARG A 35 -5.83 6.50 3.74
N ARG A 36 -6.75 6.24 2.81
CA ARG A 36 -8.11 5.78 3.12
C ARG A 36 -8.11 4.42 3.79
N VAL A 37 -7.24 3.52 3.34
CA VAL A 37 -7.04 2.23 3.99
C VAL A 37 -6.58 2.43 5.43
N PHE A 38 -5.60 3.30 5.70
CA PHE A 38 -5.19 3.58 7.08
C PHE A 38 -6.27 4.29 7.91
N ASP A 39 -7.04 5.22 7.33
CA ASP A 39 -8.16 5.87 8.01
C ASP A 39 -9.20 4.83 8.46
N TYR A 40 -9.45 3.79 7.66
CA TYR A 40 -10.29 2.66 8.06
C TYR A 40 -9.64 1.82 9.15
N LEU A 41 -8.42 1.30 8.91
CA LEU A 41 -7.79 0.32 9.79
C LEU A 41 -7.39 0.88 11.15
N LEU A 42 -7.09 2.19 11.24
CA LEU A 42 -6.61 2.83 12.47
C LEU A 42 -7.68 3.68 13.15
N LEU A 43 -8.59 4.30 12.37
CA LEU A 43 -9.56 5.27 12.89
C LEU A 43 -11.02 4.87 12.69
N GLY A 44 -11.29 3.78 11.95
CA GLY A 44 -12.64 3.36 11.62
C GLY A 44 -13.40 4.44 10.89
N LYS A 45 -12.79 5.03 9.86
CA LYS A 45 -13.45 6.01 9.00
C LYS A 45 -13.70 5.46 7.61
N MET A 46 -14.90 5.65 7.08
CA MET A 46 -15.28 5.27 5.71
C MET A 46 -16.19 6.33 5.07
N PRO A 47 -16.26 6.38 3.74
CA PRO A 47 -17.24 7.23 3.07
C PRO A 47 -18.66 6.79 3.44
N THR A 48 -19.54 7.76 3.60
CA THR A 48 -21.00 7.53 3.73
C THR A 48 -21.59 7.03 2.42
N ASP A 49 -22.76 6.39 2.49
CA ASP A 49 -23.49 5.95 1.30
C ASP A 49 -23.76 7.11 0.32
N ALA A 50 -24.03 8.31 0.84
CA ALA A 50 -24.21 9.51 0.04
C ALA A 50 -22.90 9.93 -0.67
N GLU A 51 -21.75 9.84 0.01
CA GLU A 51 -20.44 10.12 -0.58
C GLU A 51 -20.07 9.08 -1.64
N ILE A 52 -20.39 7.80 -1.40
CA ILE A 52 -20.20 6.72 -2.37
C ILE A 52 -21.08 6.94 -3.59
N ALA A 53 -22.36 7.25 -3.39
CA ALA A 53 -23.30 7.54 -4.48
C ALA A 53 -22.88 8.77 -5.31
N ALA A 54 -22.22 9.74 -4.67
CA ALA A 54 -21.68 10.93 -5.33
C ALA A 54 -20.33 10.70 -6.03
N MET A 55 -19.69 9.53 -5.90
CA MET A 55 -18.44 9.19 -6.59
C MET A 55 -18.68 9.01 -8.10
N ASN A 56 -18.67 10.11 -8.85
CA ASN A 56 -18.59 10.08 -10.31
C ASN A 56 -17.21 10.57 -10.76
N GLY A 57 -16.53 9.78 -11.61
CA GLY A 57 -15.28 10.20 -12.26
C GLY A 57 -13.98 9.87 -11.53
N GLY A 58 -13.97 8.86 -10.65
CA GLY A 58 -12.72 8.29 -10.09
C GLY A 58 -11.99 9.17 -9.07
N LYS A 59 -12.62 10.22 -8.57
CA LYS A 59 -12.06 11.05 -7.49
C LYS A 59 -12.46 10.51 -6.12
N LEU A 60 -11.49 10.42 -5.22
CA LEU A 60 -11.76 10.03 -3.83
C LEU A 60 -12.45 11.19 -3.09
N PRO A 61 -13.42 10.90 -2.20
CA PRO A 61 -14.07 11.91 -1.37
C PRO A 61 -13.03 12.61 -0.50
N GLN A 62 -13.26 13.88 -0.16
CA GLN A 62 -12.30 14.63 0.67
C GLN A 62 -12.47 14.31 2.16
N HIS A 63 -13.70 14.07 2.60
CA HIS A 63 -14.02 13.72 3.98
C HIS A 63 -14.40 12.24 4.11
N LEU A 64 -14.35 11.71 5.33
CA LEU A 64 -14.82 10.38 5.70
C LEU A 64 -15.63 10.53 6.97
N ALA A 65 -16.75 9.83 7.06
CA ALA A 65 -17.47 9.67 8.30
C ALA A 65 -16.79 8.61 9.18
N ALA A 66 -16.98 8.72 10.50
CA ALA A 66 -16.66 7.62 11.41
C ALA A 66 -17.70 6.50 11.24
N LEU A 67 -17.25 5.26 11.39
CA LEU A 67 -18.13 4.10 11.47
C LEU A 67 -18.88 4.10 12.80
N ASP A 68 -20.09 3.56 12.81
CA ASP A 68 -20.82 3.24 14.03
C ASP A 68 -20.17 2.03 14.70
N GLY A 69 -19.09 2.29 15.45
CA GLY A 69 -18.29 1.31 16.19
C GLY A 69 -16.80 1.36 15.86
N PRO A 70 -15.92 0.95 16.79
CA PRO A 70 -14.49 0.93 16.54
C PRO A 70 -14.16 -0.04 15.38
N PRO A 71 -13.15 0.29 14.54
CA PRO A 71 -12.70 -0.65 13.52
C PRO A 71 -12.26 -1.94 14.21
N LYS A 72 -12.61 -3.10 13.64
CA LYS A 72 -12.14 -4.39 14.16
C LYS A 72 -10.62 -4.34 14.28
N PRO A 73 -10.04 -4.62 15.47
CA PRO A 73 -8.60 -4.57 15.66
C PRO A 73 -7.90 -5.40 14.59
N VAL A 74 -7.05 -4.74 13.81
CA VAL A 74 -6.03 -5.45 13.03
C VAL A 74 -4.97 -5.89 14.03
N ASP A 75 -5.16 -7.07 14.62
CA ASP A 75 -4.15 -7.65 15.48
C ASP A 75 -2.95 -8.01 14.62
N ALA A 76 -1.84 -7.28 14.79
CA ALA A 76 -0.59 -7.52 14.05
C ALA A 76 -0.14 -9.00 14.15
N ALA A 77 -0.46 -9.68 15.25
CA ALA A 77 -0.16 -11.09 15.46
C ALA A 77 -1.06 -12.06 14.66
N ALA A 78 -2.31 -11.70 14.35
CA ALA A 78 -3.26 -12.60 13.69
C ALA A 78 -3.01 -12.72 12.17
N THR A 79 -2.38 -11.72 11.55
CA THR A 79 -2.05 -11.72 10.11
C THR A 79 -0.61 -12.14 9.83
N ALA A 80 0.31 -12.04 10.81
CA ALA A 80 1.70 -12.44 10.66
C ALA A 80 1.89 -13.96 10.45
N GLY A 81 0.94 -14.80 10.88
CA GLY A 81 0.98 -16.26 10.72
C GLY A 81 0.34 -16.79 9.44
N LYS A 82 -0.46 -15.97 8.75
CA LYS A 82 -1.05 -16.29 7.44
C LYS A 82 -0.33 -15.44 6.42
N GLY A 83 0.91 -15.83 6.08
CA GLY A 83 1.69 -15.13 5.07
C GLY A 83 0.81 -14.81 3.86
N LEU A 84 0.74 -13.54 3.47
CA LEU A 84 0.18 -13.24 2.16
C LEU A 84 1.02 -14.05 1.16
N PRO A 85 0.42 -14.85 0.25
CA PRO A 85 1.15 -15.44 -0.84
C PRO A 85 1.47 -14.31 -1.83
N VAL A 86 2.39 -13.43 -1.46
CA VAL A 86 3.10 -12.58 -2.40
C VAL A 86 4.43 -13.26 -2.56
N ALA A 87 4.55 -14.05 -3.64
CA ALA A 87 5.85 -14.43 -4.13
C ALA A 87 6.59 -13.13 -4.51
N VAL A 88 7.30 -12.55 -3.55
CA VAL A 88 8.36 -11.59 -3.87
C VAL A 88 9.41 -12.44 -4.56
N GLN A 89 9.41 -12.42 -5.88
CA GLN A 89 10.48 -13.02 -6.67
C GLN A 89 11.74 -12.25 -6.31
N GLN A 90 12.53 -12.82 -5.41
CA GLN A 90 13.81 -12.28 -4.99
C GLN A 90 14.65 -12.11 -6.26
N PRO A 91 15.21 -10.92 -6.55
CA PRO A 91 16.07 -10.78 -7.71
C PRO A 91 17.23 -11.75 -7.54
N ALA A 92 17.41 -12.64 -8.52
CA ALA A 92 18.48 -13.61 -8.52
C ALA A 92 19.82 -12.88 -8.32
N THR A 93 20.55 -13.27 -7.29
CA THR A 93 21.94 -12.90 -7.10
C THR A 93 22.74 -13.46 -8.27
N ALA A 94 23.04 -12.64 -9.28
CA ALA A 94 24.02 -12.98 -10.30
C ALA A 94 25.42 -12.84 -9.69
N VAL A 95 25.92 -13.92 -9.09
CA VAL A 95 27.37 -14.14 -8.94
C VAL A 95 27.88 -14.70 -10.26
N ALA A 96 28.80 -13.98 -10.91
CA ALA A 96 30.09 -14.51 -11.36
C ALA A 96 30.81 -13.46 -12.21
N ALA A 97 32.00 -13.10 -11.73
CA ALA A 97 33.00 -12.34 -12.47
C ALA A 97 33.52 -13.13 -13.67
N SER A 98 33.76 -12.45 -14.79
CA SER A 98 34.78 -12.84 -15.75
C SER A 98 35.40 -11.59 -16.35
N ALA A 99 36.66 -11.36 -15.97
CA ALA A 99 37.55 -10.38 -16.58
C ALA A 99 37.86 -10.82 -18.01
N GLN A 100 37.80 -9.89 -18.96
CA GLN A 100 38.43 -10.03 -20.26
C GLN A 100 39.18 -8.74 -20.59
N SER A 101 40.50 -8.83 -20.40
CA SER A 101 41.52 -7.94 -20.95
C SER A 101 41.61 -8.13 -22.46
N ALA A 102 41.49 -7.05 -23.23
CA ALA A 102 41.86 -7.04 -24.65
C ALA A 102 43.28 -6.48 -24.80
N PRO A 103 44.17 -7.10 -25.58
CA PRO A 103 45.44 -6.49 -25.96
C PRO A 103 45.22 -5.40 -27.01
N LYS A 104 46.02 -4.33 -26.93
CA LYS A 104 46.21 -3.36 -28.00
C LYS A 104 47.38 -3.84 -28.86
N ASP A 105 47.11 -4.11 -30.12
CA ASP A 105 48.07 -4.02 -31.22
C ASP A 105 47.61 -2.91 -32.16
#